data_AF-A0A453P6R9-F1
#
_entry.id   AF-A0A453P6R9-F1
#
_cell.length_a   1.000
_cell.length_b   1.000
_cell.length_c   1.000
_cell.angle_alpha   90.00
_cell.angle_beta   90.00
_cell.angle_gamma   90.00
#
_symmetry.space_group_name_H-M   'P 1'
#
loop_
_entity.id
_entity.type
_entity.pdbx_description
1 polymer ?
#
loop_
_entity_poly.entity_id
_entity_poly.type
_entity_poly.pdbx_seq_one_letter_code
_entity_poly.pdbx_strand_id
1 'polypeptide(L)'
;MGTYGYAAPDYVATGHLTTKSDVWSFGVVLYEILTGRRSMEKNRPKNEQKLLEWVKQYPVGSKQFSKIIDTRLEGRYSRQGTREIAKLANTCLAKRSRDRPTMRQVADSLKQVMQLKQLDGESVASGGNSPPHDVLGKPTADDIAVASARRRMLHLAALGENGNSIARRRFMFMKAAAAPTPT
;
A
#
# COMPACT_ATOMS: atom_id res chain seq x y z
N MET A 1 3.05 13.44 28.13
CA MET A 1 3.24 11.98 28.03
C MET A 1 3.14 11.59 26.57
N GLY A 2 4.13 10.86 26.03
CA GLY A 2 4.16 10.40 24.63
C GLY A 2 4.24 8.87 24.55
N THR A 3 3.91 8.30 23.41
CA THR A 3 3.92 6.83 23.22
C THR A 3 5.35 6.32 23.06
N TYR A 4 5.72 5.32 23.86
CA TYR A 4 7.04 4.68 23.80
C TYR A 4 7.30 4.09 22.40
N GLY A 5 8.47 4.37 21.84
CA GLY A 5 8.84 4.00 20.46
C GLY A 5 8.68 5.12 19.42
N TYR A 6 7.94 6.19 19.74
CA TYR A 6 7.72 7.33 18.83
C TYR A 6 8.41 8.61 19.29
N ALA A 7 8.80 8.69 20.56
CA ALA A 7 9.37 9.91 21.13
C ALA A 7 10.69 10.30 20.45
N ALA A 8 10.77 11.55 20.01
CA ALA A 8 11.99 12.12 19.43
C ALA A 8 13.09 12.25 20.50
N PRO A 9 14.37 12.05 20.16
CA PRO A 9 15.45 12.06 21.14
C PRO A 9 15.62 13.41 21.83
N ASP A 10 15.37 14.50 21.11
CA ASP A 10 15.33 15.88 21.63
C ASP A 10 14.15 16.10 22.58
N TYR A 11 12.98 15.55 22.27
CA TYR A 11 11.83 15.60 23.17
C TYR A 11 12.09 14.82 24.47
N VAL A 12 12.67 13.62 24.36
CA VAL A 12 13.05 12.82 25.54
C VAL A 12 14.09 13.51 26.40
N ALA A 13 15.10 14.14 25.77
CA ALA A 13 16.19 14.78 26.49
C ALA A 13 15.77 16.09 27.17
N THR A 14 14.91 16.89 26.52
CA THR A 14 14.60 18.26 26.97
C THR A 14 13.20 18.43 27.53
N GLY A 15 12.28 17.49 27.29
CA GLY A 15 10.85 17.62 27.60
C GLY A 15 10.09 18.58 26.68
N HIS A 16 10.75 19.26 25.74
CA HIS A 16 10.11 20.27 24.88
C HIS A 16 9.49 19.63 23.64
N LEU A 17 8.16 19.63 23.59
CA LEU A 17 7.42 19.14 22.43
C LEU A 17 7.40 20.22 21.34
N THR A 18 7.76 19.83 20.12
CA THR A 18 7.78 20.74 18.97
C THR A 18 7.14 20.06 17.76
N THR A 19 6.81 20.85 16.74
CA THR A 19 6.39 20.32 15.43
C THR A 19 7.45 19.39 14.82
N LYS A 20 8.75 19.58 15.13
CA LYS A 20 9.81 18.67 14.69
C LYS A 20 9.83 17.35 15.46
N SER A 21 9.28 17.30 16.67
CA SER A 21 9.06 16.05 17.42
C SER A 21 7.94 15.22 16.78
N ASP A 22 6.91 15.89 16.23
CA ASP A 22 5.85 15.23 15.46
C ASP A 22 6.40 14.65 14.15
N VAL A 23 7.27 15.40 13.44
CA VAL A 23 7.93 14.91 12.22
C VAL A 23 8.75 13.65 12.48
N TRP A 24 9.47 13.59 13.61
CA TRP A 24 10.19 12.36 14.00
C TRP A 24 9.23 11.19 14.19
N SER A 25 8.15 11.41 14.94
CA SER A 25 7.12 10.39 15.19
C SER A 25 6.51 9.88 13.89
N PHE A 26 6.27 10.78 12.93
CA PHE A 26 5.81 10.42 11.59
C PHE A 26 6.85 9.59 10.83
N GLY A 27 8.14 9.88 10.96
CA GLY A 27 9.21 9.05 10.41
C GLY A 27 9.21 7.62 10.94
N VAL A 28 8.87 7.41 12.21
CA VAL A 28 8.64 6.07 12.77
C VAL A 28 7.45 5.39 12.09
N VAL A 29 6.32 6.11 11.96
CA VAL A 29 5.11 5.60 11.30
C VAL A 29 5.38 5.22 9.83
N LEU A 30 6.19 5.99 9.10
CA LEU A 30 6.58 5.62 7.73
C LEU A 30 7.30 4.27 7.70
N TYR A 31 8.18 3.98 8.66
CA TYR A 31 8.80 2.66 8.76
C TYR A 31 7.82 1.58 9.22
N GLU A 32 6.85 1.88 10.09
CA GLU A 32 5.79 0.91 10.42
C GLU A 32 5.00 0.51 9.17
N ILE A 33 4.64 1.50 8.33
CA ILE A 33 3.92 1.26 7.07
C ILE A 33 4.77 0.44 6.10
N LEU A 34 6.05 0.78 5.93
CA LEU A 34 6.93 0.06 5.02
C LEU A 34 7.16 -1.39 5.42
N THR A 35 7.25 -1.66 6.72
CA THR A 35 7.69 -2.96 7.25
C THR A 35 6.56 -3.84 7.77
N GLY A 36 5.36 -3.28 7.97
CA GLY A 36 4.24 -3.99 8.61
C GLY A 36 4.48 -4.30 10.09
N ARG A 37 5.51 -3.70 10.69
CA ARG A 37 5.95 -3.94 12.06
C ARG A 37 5.55 -2.81 12.99
N ARG A 38 5.45 -3.10 14.28
CA ARG A 38 5.22 -2.07 15.31
C ARG A 38 6.55 -1.45 15.72
N SER A 39 6.52 -0.18 16.12
CA SER A 39 7.71 0.54 16.62
C SER A 39 8.44 -0.22 17.74
N MET A 40 7.67 -0.93 18.57
CA MET A 40 8.14 -1.81 19.64
C MET A 40 7.42 -3.16 19.62
N GLU A 41 8.16 -4.26 19.48
CA GLU A 41 7.62 -5.63 19.51
C GLU A 41 8.33 -6.47 20.58
N LYS A 42 7.69 -6.69 21.72
CA LYS A 42 8.29 -7.44 22.86
C LYS A 42 8.49 -8.92 22.57
N ASN A 43 7.73 -9.48 21.63
CA ASN A 43 7.77 -10.91 21.28
C ASN A 43 8.94 -11.27 20.34
N ARG A 44 9.79 -10.31 19.99
CA ARG A 44 10.98 -10.51 19.14
C ARG A 44 12.27 -10.64 19.95
N PRO A 45 13.35 -11.19 19.36
CA PRO A 45 14.69 -11.14 19.95
C PRO A 45 15.08 -9.72 20.37
N LYS A 46 15.82 -9.56 21.47
CA LYS A 46 16.12 -8.26 22.11
C LYS A 46 16.66 -7.20 21.14
N ASN A 47 17.52 -7.61 20.22
CA ASN A 47 18.14 -6.79 19.18
C ASN A 47 17.19 -6.39 18.03
N GLU A 48 16.00 -6.98 17.97
CA GLU A 48 14.99 -6.69 16.94
C GLU A 48 13.73 -6.04 17.49
N GLN A 49 13.59 -5.89 18.81
CA GLN A 49 12.37 -5.36 19.41
C GLN A 49 12.09 -3.91 19.02
N LYS A 50 13.15 -3.12 18.81
CA LYS A 50 13.07 -1.71 18.41
C LYS A 50 13.16 -1.61 16.90
N LEU A 51 12.09 -1.12 16.27
CA LEU A 51 11.99 -1.01 14.82
C LEU A 51 13.17 -0.22 14.21
N LEU A 52 13.52 0.93 14.78
CA LEU A 52 14.57 1.79 14.25
C LEU A 52 15.98 1.18 14.36
N GLU A 53 16.24 0.37 15.38
CA GLU A 53 17.53 -0.33 15.51
C GLU A 53 17.63 -1.47 14.49
N TRP A 54 16.53 -2.16 14.23
CA TRP A 54 16.47 -3.22 13.25
C TRP A 54 16.57 -2.71 11.80
N VAL A 55 15.81 -1.68 11.44
CA VAL A 55 15.82 -1.10 10.06
C VAL A 55 17.20 -0.60 9.65
N LYS A 56 18.01 -0.09 10.60
CA LYS A 56 19.39 0.37 10.31
C LYS A 56 20.30 -0.72 9.74
N GLN A 57 19.98 -1.99 9.96
CA GLN A 57 20.72 -3.12 9.40
C GLN A 57 20.48 -3.30 7.89
N TYR A 58 19.49 -2.59 7.33
CA TYR A 58 19.07 -2.68 5.94
C TYR A 58 19.08 -1.29 5.28
N PRO A 59 20.25 -0.78 4.88
CA PRO A 59 20.36 0.54 4.25
C PRO A 59 19.53 0.64 2.96
N VAL A 60 18.88 1.78 2.73
CA VAL A 60 17.95 1.99 1.59
C VAL A 60 18.58 1.73 0.22
N GLY A 61 19.88 2.02 0.07
CA GLY A 61 20.64 1.77 -1.16
C GLY A 61 21.02 0.30 -1.39
N SER A 62 20.88 -0.56 -0.38
CA SER A 62 21.28 -1.97 -0.46
C SER A 62 20.26 -2.82 -1.21
N LYS A 63 20.73 -3.89 -1.84
CA LYS A 63 19.86 -4.98 -2.36
C LYS A 63 19.06 -5.65 -1.24
N GLN A 64 19.58 -5.61 0.00
CA GLN A 64 18.92 -6.21 1.17
C GLN A 64 17.72 -5.40 1.66
N PHE A 65 17.53 -4.15 1.21
CA PHE A 65 16.42 -3.30 1.64
C PHE A 65 15.04 -3.91 1.36
N SER A 66 14.88 -4.67 0.29
CA SER A 66 13.60 -5.33 -0.02
C SER A 66 13.20 -6.38 1.02
N LYS A 67 14.13 -6.89 1.83
CA LYS A 67 13.86 -7.90 2.88
C LYS A 67 13.07 -7.35 4.06
N ILE A 68 13.07 -6.03 4.26
CA ILE A 68 12.35 -5.42 5.38
C ILE A 68 10.95 -4.95 5.00
N ILE A 69 10.60 -4.98 3.72
CA ILE A 69 9.30 -4.54 3.24
C ILE A 69 8.24 -5.56 3.64
N ASP A 70 7.07 -5.08 4.05
CA ASP A 70 5.96 -5.91 4.51
C ASP A 70 5.67 -7.03 3.51
N THR A 71 5.84 -8.28 3.96
CA THR A 71 5.65 -9.48 3.15
C THR A 71 4.20 -9.62 2.68
N ARG A 72 3.24 -9.01 3.39
CA ARG A 72 1.81 -8.98 3.04
C ARG A 72 1.52 -8.14 1.80
N LEU A 73 2.48 -7.34 1.33
CA LEU A 73 2.37 -6.63 0.05
C LEU A 73 2.60 -7.56 -1.15
N GLU A 74 3.11 -8.78 -0.94
CA GLU A 74 3.25 -9.81 -1.99
C GLU A 74 3.99 -9.30 -3.24
N GLY A 75 4.98 -8.43 -3.06
CA GLY A 75 5.74 -7.81 -4.16
C GLY A 75 4.99 -6.73 -4.94
N ARG A 76 3.73 -6.41 -4.59
CA ARG A 76 2.89 -5.40 -5.25
C ARG A 76 3.20 -3.99 -4.76
N TYR A 77 4.44 -3.56 -4.95
CA TYR A 77 4.90 -2.21 -4.59
C TYR A 77 5.97 -1.71 -5.57
N SER A 78 6.03 -0.39 -5.77
CA SER A 78 7.12 0.21 -6.56
C SER A 78 8.41 0.17 -5.76
N ARG A 79 9.45 -0.47 -6.32
CA ARG A 79 10.78 -0.53 -5.68
C ARG A 79 11.37 0.86 -5.51
N GLN A 80 11.17 1.73 -6.50
CA GLN A 80 11.63 3.11 -6.43
C GLN A 80 10.83 3.89 -5.39
N GLY A 81 9.49 3.82 -5.42
CA GLY A 81 8.65 4.54 -4.47
C GLY A 81 8.92 4.15 -3.01
N THR A 82 9.08 2.85 -2.74
CA THR A 82 9.43 2.36 -1.41
C THR A 82 10.79 2.88 -0.93
N ARG A 83 11.78 2.99 -1.82
CA ARG A 83 13.07 3.59 -1.47
C ARG A 83 12.96 5.09 -1.20
N GLU A 84 12.16 5.82 -1.97
CA GLU A 84 11.95 7.25 -1.74
C GLU A 84 11.21 7.52 -0.42
N ILE A 85 10.19 6.72 -0.08
CA ILE A 85 9.54 6.80 1.24
C ILE A 85 10.54 6.53 2.36
N ALA A 86 11.43 5.56 2.19
CA ALA A 86 12.44 5.24 3.20
C ALA A 86 13.50 6.32 3.35
N LYS A 87 13.92 6.97 2.26
CA LYS A 87 14.78 8.16 2.32
C LYS A 87 14.09 9.29 3.07
N LEU A 88 12.81 9.55 2.77
CA LEU A 88 12.02 10.55 3.47
C LEU A 88 11.93 10.23 4.97
N ALA A 89 11.67 8.97 5.33
CA ALA A 89 11.65 8.52 6.72
C ALA A 89 12.99 8.77 7.43
N ASN A 90 14.12 8.48 6.78
CA ASN A 90 15.46 8.80 7.32
C ASN A 90 15.65 10.30 7.57
N THR A 91 15.18 11.17 6.67
CA THR A 91 15.24 12.63 6.86
C THR A 91 14.34 13.08 8.02
N CYS A 92 13.14 12.52 8.16
CA CYS A 92 12.26 12.75 9.31
C CYS A 92 12.90 12.31 10.64
N LEU A 93 13.69 11.25 10.61
CA LEU A 93 14.40 10.67 11.76
C LEU A 93 15.81 11.25 11.96
N ALA A 94 16.10 12.42 11.39
CA ALA A 94 17.36 13.11 11.65
C ALA A 94 17.52 13.40 13.15
N LYS A 95 18.71 13.11 13.69
CA LYS A 95 19.02 13.27 15.13
C LYS A 95 18.82 14.72 15.58
N ARG A 96 19.19 15.69 14.74
CA ARG A 96 18.99 17.12 15.00
C ARG A 96 17.66 17.56 14.43
N SER A 97 16.84 18.23 15.24
CA SER A 97 15.48 18.65 14.89
C SER A 97 15.44 19.66 13.72
N ARG A 98 16.49 20.48 13.56
CA ARG A 98 16.62 21.42 12.44
C ARG A 98 16.76 20.73 11.08
N ASP A 99 17.38 19.55 11.04
CA ASP A 99 17.65 18.80 9.81
C ASP A 99 16.41 18.01 9.33
N ARG A 100 15.39 17.87 10.19
CA ARG A 100 14.11 17.26 9.84
C ARG A 100 13.34 18.17 8.88
N PRO A 101 12.60 17.65 7.89
CA PRO A 101 11.74 18.47 7.04
C PRO A 101 10.57 19.07 7.83
N THR A 102 9.87 20.03 7.23
CA THR A 102 8.54 20.45 7.68
C THR A 102 7.49 19.43 7.26
N MET A 103 6.36 19.35 7.96
CA MET A 103 5.26 18.45 7.56
C MET A 103 4.71 18.76 6.16
N ARG A 104 4.78 20.02 5.70
CA ARG A 104 4.47 20.39 4.32
C ARG A 104 5.41 19.70 3.33
N GLN A 105 6.72 19.80 3.54
CA GLN A 105 7.71 19.13 2.70
C GLN A 105 7.53 17.61 2.71
N VAL A 106 7.22 17.02 3.87
CA VAL A 106 6.89 15.59 3.98
C VAL A 106 5.70 15.23 3.09
N ALA A 107 4.60 15.98 3.19
CA ALA A 107 3.40 15.75 2.38
C ALA A 107 3.69 15.91 0.88
N ASP A 108 4.45 16.94 0.50
CA ASP A 108 4.79 17.18 -0.91
C ASP A 108 5.71 16.09 -1.48
N SER A 109 6.70 15.62 -0.71
CA SER A 109 7.51 14.46 -1.09
C SER A 109 6.66 13.19 -1.26
N LEU A 110 5.71 12.92 -0.35
CA LEU A 110 4.82 11.77 -0.49
C LEU A 110 3.95 11.86 -1.75
N LYS A 111 3.42 13.04 -2.10
CA LYS A 111 2.67 13.25 -3.34
C LYS A 111 3.53 12.94 -4.57
N GLN A 112 4.78 13.39 -4.59
CA GLN A 112 5.72 13.09 -5.68
C GLN A 112 5.96 11.58 -5.80
N VAL A 113 6.15 10.89 -4.67
CA VAL A 113 6.34 9.43 -4.69
C VAL A 113 5.11 8.69 -5.22
N MET A 114 3.90 9.16 -4.91
CA MET A 114 2.67 8.57 -5.45
C MET A 114 2.59 8.66 -6.98
N GLN A 115 3.23 9.67 -7.58
CA GLN A 115 3.31 9.83 -9.04
C GLN A 115 4.32 8.85 -9.68
N LEU A 116 5.33 8.38 -8.94
CA LEU A 116 6.33 7.41 -9.43
C LEU A 116 5.75 6.02 -9.74
N LYS A 117 4.54 5.69 -9.23
CA LYS A 117 3.86 4.41 -9.48
C LYS A 117 3.56 4.13 -10.96
N GLN A 118 3.60 5.14 -11.82
CA GLN A 118 3.20 5.01 -13.23
C GLN A 118 4.26 4.40 -14.16
N LEU A 119 5.46 4.04 -13.65
CA LEU A 119 6.57 3.55 -14.49
C LEU A 119 6.95 2.07 -14.26
N ASP A 120 6.51 1.45 -13.17
CA ASP A 120 6.87 0.06 -12.83
C ASP A 120 5.75 -0.96 -13.19
N GLY A 121 4.68 -0.49 -13.84
CA GLY A 121 3.40 -1.22 -14.00
C GLY A 121 3.20 -2.03 -15.28
N GLU A 122 4.12 -2.00 -16.25
CA GLU A 122 4.05 -2.85 -17.45
C GLU A 122 5.21 -3.84 -17.49
N SER A 123 5.06 -4.91 -16.70
CA SER A 123 5.66 -6.20 -17.02
C SER A 123 4.56 -7.09 -17.60
N VAL A 124 4.05 -6.73 -18.79
CA VAL A 124 3.36 -7.69 -19.65
C VAL A 124 4.44 -8.68 -20.09
N ALA A 125 4.47 -9.85 -19.47
CA ALA A 125 5.22 -10.97 -20.00
C ALA A 125 4.54 -11.40 -21.31
N SER A 126 5.10 -10.96 -22.44
CA SER A 126 4.74 -11.43 -23.77
C SER A 126 5.98 -12.01 -24.45
N GLY A 127 5.89 -13.28 -24.86
CA GLY A 127 6.56 -13.79 -26.05
C GLY A 127 7.77 -14.71 -25.85
N GLY A 128 7.53 -16.02 -26.01
CA GLY A 128 8.58 -17.02 -26.24
C GLY A 128 7.98 -18.35 -26.71
N ASN A 129 7.56 -18.39 -27.97
CA ASN A 129 6.96 -19.55 -28.65
C ASN A 129 8.02 -20.64 -28.94
N SER A 130 7.73 -21.91 -28.67
CA SER A 130 8.30 -23.09 -29.35
C SER A 130 7.33 -24.28 -29.25
N PRO A 131 7.21 -25.15 -30.29
CA PRO A 131 6.08 -26.08 -30.53
C PRO A 131 6.24 -27.45 -29.82
N PRO A 132 5.26 -28.39 -29.94
CA PRO A 132 4.74 -29.17 -28.81
C PRO A 132 5.47 -30.49 -28.58
N HIS A 133 5.44 -30.96 -27.32
CA HIS A 133 5.66 -32.36 -27.00
C HIS A 133 4.36 -32.90 -26.38
N ASP A 134 3.72 -33.83 -27.09
CA ASP A 134 2.54 -34.56 -26.65
C ASP A 134 2.78 -35.25 -25.31
N VAL A 135 2.03 -34.86 -24.27
CA VAL A 135 1.73 -35.74 -23.13
C VAL A 135 0.28 -35.49 -22.70
N LEU A 136 -0.58 -36.46 -23.01
CA LEU A 136 -1.94 -36.55 -22.54
C LEU A 136 -1.95 -36.74 -21.00
N GLY A 137 -2.03 -35.65 -20.25
CA GLY A 137 -2.18 -35.64 -18.79
C GLY A 137 -3.62 -35.37 -18.38
N LYS A 138 -4.18 -36.21 -17.49
CA LYS A 138 -5.53 -36.03 -16.91
C LYS A 138 -5.62 -34.68 -16.17
N PRO A 139 -6.79 -34.01 -16.17
CA PRO A 139 -6.95 -32.72 -15.48
C PRO A 139 -6.68 -32.86 -13.98
N THR A 140 -5.90 -31.94 -13.43
CA THR A 140 -5.65 -31.88 -11.99
C THR A 140 -6.88 -31.32 -11.27
N ALA A 141 -7.00 -31.57 -9.96
CA ALA A 141 -8.14 -31.08 -9.17
C ALA A 141 -8.30 -29.55 -9.22
N ASP A 142 -7.19 -28.84 -9.38
CA ASP A 142 -7.16 -27.38 -9.53
C ASP A 142 -7.76 -26.93 -10.88
N ASP A 143 -7.52 -27.66 -11.96
CA ASP A 143 -8.11 -27.39 -13.29
C ASP A 143 -9.64 -27.54 -13.27
N ILE A 144 -10.14 -28.54 -12.53
CA ILE A 144 -11.57 -28.79 -12.36
C ILE A 144 -12.22 -27.68 -11.52
N ALA A 145 -11.53 -27.21 -10.47
CA ALA A 145 -12.01 -26.12 -9.63
C ALA A 145 -12.10 -24.80 -10.42
N VAL A 146 -11.08 -24.48 -11.22
CA VAL A 146 -11.05 -23.28 -12.08
C VAL A 146 -12.16 -23.33 -13.14
N ALA A 147 -12.38 -24.49 -13.76
CA ALA A 147 -13.46 -24.67 -14.72
C ALA A 147 -14.85 -24.53 -14.07
N SER A 148 -15.03 -25.01 -12.84
CA SER A 148 -16.26 -24.84 -12.07
C SER A 148 -16.51 -23.37 -11.73
N ALA A 149 -15.48 -22.64 -11.29
CA ALA A 149 -15.57 -21.21 -10.97
C ALA A 149 -15.93 -20.36 -12.20
N ARG A 150 -15.32 -20.65 -13.36
CA ARG A 150 -15.66 -19.98 -14.63
C ARG A 150 -17.12 -20.20 -15.04
N ARG A 151 -17.63 -21.44 -14.93
CA ARG A 151 -19.05 -21.72 -15.22
C ARG A 151 -20.00 -20.97 -14.28
N ARG A 152 -19.68 -20.90 -12.98
CA ARG A 152 -20.51 -20.17 -12.01
C ARG A 152 -20.54 -18.66 -12.26
N MET A 153 -19.41 -18.05 -12.64
CA MET A 153 -19.36 -16.63 -13.00
C MET A 153 -20.17 -16.32 -14.27
N LEU A 154 -20.08 -17.16 -15.30
CA LEU A 154 -20.87 -16.99 -16.52
C LEU A 154 -22.38 -17.12 -16.25
N HIS A 155 -22.77 -18.05 -15.37
CA HIS A 155 -24.16 -18.20 -14.97
C HIS A 155 -24.68 -16.98 -14.18
N LEU A 156 -23.87 -16.42 -13.28
CA LEU A 156 -24.23 -15.20 -12.54
C LEU A 156 -24.35 -13.97 -13.46
N ALA A 157 -23.49 -13.87 -14.47
CA ALA A 157 -23.56 -12.80 -15.46
C ALA A 157 -24.87 -12.87 -16.27
N ALA A 158 -25.29 -14.07 -16.70
CA ALA A 158 -26.54 -14.27 -17.43
C ALA A 158 -27.79 -13.95 -16.60
N LEU A 159 -27.73 -14.13 -15.27
CA LEU A 159 -28.82 -13.74 -14.36
C LEU A 159 -28.94 -12.21 -14.21
N GLY A 160 -27.84 -11.47 -14.35
CA GLY A 160 -27.80 -10.01 -14.26
C GLY A 160 -28.50 -9.30 -15.41
N GLU A 161 -28.58 -9.92 -16.59
CA GLU A 161 -29.17 -9.29 -17.79
C GLU A 161 -30.70 -9.21 -17.74
N ASN A 162 -31.37 -10.09 -16.97
CA ASN A 162 -32.83 -10.04 -16.79
C ASN A 162 -33.30 -9.01 -15.75
N GLY A 163 -32.40 -8.45 -14.93
CA GLY A 163 -32.73 -7.50 -13.85
C GLY A 163 -33.13 -6.10 -14.33
N ASN A 164 -32.96 -5.78 -15.61
CA ASN A 164 -33.13 -4.42 -16.13
C ASN A 164 -34.56 -4.08 -16.61
N SER A 165 -35.49 -5.03 -16.58
CA SER A 165 -36.89 -4.81 -17.01
C SER A 165 -37.75 -4.11 -15.95
N ILE A 166 -37.46 -4.34 -14.66
CA ILE A 166 -38.24 -3.77 -13.54
C ILE A 166 -37.82 -2.33 -13.24
N ALA A 167 -36.53 -2.00 -13.37
CA ALA A 167 -36.02 -0.64 -13.17
C ALA A 167 -36.52 0.34 -14.25
N ARG A 168 -36.64 -0.10 -15.50
CA ARG A 168 -37.15 0.71 -16.62
C ARG A 168 -38.64 1.04 -16.49
N ARG A 169 -39.47 0.14 -15.93
CA ARG A 169 -40.89 0.43 -15.67
C ARG A 169 -41.08 1.50 -14.59
N ARG A 170 -40.24 1.53 -13.55
CA ARG A 170 -40.29 2.58 -12.52
C ARG A 170 -39.84 3.95 -13.03
N PHE A 171 -38.89 3.99 -13.96
CA PHE A 171 -38.41 5.25 -14.54
C PHE A 171 -39.42 5.93 -15.49
N MET A 172 -40.34 5.16 -16.09
CA MET A 172 -41.39 5.69 -16.99
C MET A 172 -42.59 6.31 -16.25
N PHE A 173 -42.76 6.09 -14.94
CA PHE A 173 -43.88 6.66 -14.16
C PHE A 173 -43.57 7.99 -13.46
N MET A 174 -42.34 8.52 -13.56
CA MET A 174 -41.94 9.77 -12.88
C MET A 174 -41.76 10.96 -13.84
N LYS A 175 -42.27 10.90 -15.08
CA LYS A 175 -42.17 11.99 -16.06
C LYS A 175 -43.52 12.55 -16.52
N ALA A 176 -44.49 12.62 -15.60
CA ALA A 176 -45.79 13.25 -15.83
C ALA A 176 -46.30 13.97 -14.57
N ALA A 177 -45.55 14.95 -14.06
CA ALA A 177 -46.06 15.94 -13.10
C ALA A 177 -45.07 17.10 -12.94
N ALA A 178 -45.11 18.08 -13.85
CA ALA A 178 -44.69 19.46 -13.59
C ALA A 178 -45.18 20.33 -14.76
N ALA A 179 -46.45 20.75 -14.69
CA ALA A 179 -46.96 21.84 -15.49
C ALA A 179 -46.40 23.18 -14.95
N PRO A 180 -46.19 24.20 -15.79
CA PRO A 180 -45.78 25.51 -15.34
C PRO A 180 -47.02 26.34 -14.94
N THR A 181 -46.91 27.11 -13.85
CA THR A 181 -47.84 28.23 -13.60
C THR A 181 -47.07 29.51 -13.27
N PRO A 182 -47.62 30.67 -13.63
CA PRO A 182 -46.88 31.89 -13.90
C PRO A 182 -46.99 32.91 -12.77
N THR A 183 -46.06 33.87 -12.75
CA THR A 183 -46.30 35.30 -12.46
C THR A 183 -45.10 36.10 -12.95
#